data_AF-A0A7V9RZS5-F1
#
_entry.id   AF-A0A7V9RZS5-F1
#
_cell.length_a   1.000
_cell.length_b   1.000
_cell.length_c   1.000
_cell.angle_alpha   90.00
_cell.angle_beta   90.00
_cell.angle_gamma   90.00
#
_symmetry.space_group_name_H-M   'P 1'
#
loop_
_entity.id
_entity.type
_entity.pdbx_description
1 polymer ?
#
loop_
_entity_poly.entity_id
_entity_poly.type
_entity_poly.pdbx_seq_one_letter_code
_entity_poly.pdbx_strand_id
1 'polypeptide(L)' 'MDPDERLSRAASFETVAATYADHRPDYPEAAVRWLVGGDGRPMRVLELGAGTGKLTKTLSGLGHHVIATDPSSA' A
#
# COMPACT_ATOMS: atom_id res chain seq x y z
N MET A 1 -15.74 -19.83 -6.01
CA MET A 1 -14.29 -19.84 -6.28
C MET A 1 -13.67 -20.67 -5.17
N ASP A 2 -12.81 -21.62 -5.53
CA ASP A 2 -12.09 -22.47 -4.57
C ASP A 2 -11.15 -21.60 -3.70
N PRO A 3 -11.16 -21.73 -2.35
CA PRO A 3 -10.24 -21.00 -1.48
C PRO A 3 -8.77 -21.12 -1.87
N ASP A 4 -8.34 -22.29 -2.34
CA ASP A 4 -6.96 -22.54 -2.74
C ASP A 4 -6.59 -21.79 -4.02
N GLU A 5 -7.56 -21.66 -4.95
CA GLU A 5 -7.38 -20.86 -6.17
C GLU A 5 -7.24 -19.36 -5.85
N ARG A 6 -7.95 -18.86 -4.83
CA ARG A 6 -7.81 -17.47 -4.36
C ARG A 6 -6.43 -17.20 -3.75
N LEU A 7 -5.95 -18.13 -2.93
CA LEU A 7 -4.63 -18.01 -2.27
C LEU A 7 -3.50 -18.06 -3.30
N SER A 8 -3.57 -18.97 -4.26
CA SER A 8 -2.59 -19.08 -5.35
C SER A 8 -2.52 -17.80 -6.20
N ARG A 9 -3.67 -17.21 -6.54
CA ARG A 9 -3.71 -15.92 -7.26
C ARG A 9 -3.14 -14.78 -6.42
N ALA A 10 -3.42 -14.73 -5.12
CA ALA A 10 -2.87 -13.71 -4.22
C ALA A 10 -1.33 -13.83 -4.10
N ALA A 11 -0.78 -15.04 -4.02
CA ALA A 11 0.65 -15.29 -3.89
C ALA A 11 1.44 -15.11 -5.21
N SER A 12 0.76 -15.09 -6.36
CA SER A 12 1.40 -15.10 -7.69
C SER A 12 2.38 -13.94 -7.95
N PHE A 13 2.25 -12.82 -7.21
CA PHE A 13 3.12 -11.65 -7.36
C PHE A 13 4.22 -11.55 -6.29
N GLU A 14 4.21 -12.39 -5.26
CA GLU A 14 5.12 -12.29 -4.11
C GLU A 14 6.59 -12.42 -4.51
N THR A 15 6.90 -13.33 -5.43
CA THR A 15 8.27 -13.62 -5.88
C THR A 15 8.96 -12.46 -6.60
N VAL A 16 8.19 -11.50 -7.12
CA VAL A 16 8.71 -10.33 -7.87
C VAL A 16 8.42 -9.00 -7.17
N ALA A 17 7.66 -9.01 -6.07
CA ALA A 17 7.17 -7.80 -5.41
C ALA A 17 8.31 -6.89 -4.93
N ALA A 18 9.37 -7.45 -4.33
CA ALA A 18 10.52 -6.70 -3.85
C ALA A 18 11.28 -6.01 -4.99
N THR A 19 11.69 -6.77 -6.01
CA THR A 19 12.36 -6.24 -7.21
C THR A 19 11.49 -5.22 -7.94
N TYR A 20 10.17 -5.45 -8.00
CA TYR A 20 9.22 -4.52 -8.59
C TYR A 20 9.13 -3.21 -7.79
N ALA A 21 9.18 -3.27 -6.47
CA ALA A 21 9.18 -2.09 -5.62
C ALA A 21 10.44 -1.23 -5.84
N ASP A 22 11.61 -1.84 -6.03
CA ASP A 22 12.87 -1.10 -6.23
C ASP A 22 12.88 -0.27 -7.52
N HIS A 23 12.17 -0.72 -8.55
CA HIS A 23 12.12 -0.02 -9.85
C HIS A 23 10.93 0.93 -10.00
N ARG A 24 9.93 0.85 -9.12
CA ARG A 24 8.75 1.70 -9.20
C ARG A 24 9.00 3.03 -8.49
N PRO A 25 8.78 4.19 -9.14
CA PRO A 25 8.81 5.48 -8.45
C PRO A 25 7.87 5.49 -7.25
N ASP A 26 8.25 6.17 -6.17
CA ASP A 26 7.37 6.36 -5.01
C ASP A 26 6.15 7.21 -5.39
N TYR A 27 5.11 7.15 -4.56
CA TYR A 27 3.91 7.96 -4.76
C TYR A 27 4.26 9.44 -4.63
N PRO A 28 3.93 10.28 -5.63
CA PRO A 28 4.15 11.71 -5.52
C PRO A 28 3.36 12.27 -4.33
N GLU A 29 4.04 12.96 -3.41
CA GLU A 29 3.43 13.50 -2.19
C GLU A 29 2.18 14.36 -2.48
N ALA A 30 2.23 15.17 -3.55
CA ALA A 30 1.10 16.00 -3.96
C ALA A 30 -0.16 15.18 -4.31
N ALA A 31 -0.01 14.01 -4.93
CA ALA A 31 -1.12 13.12 -5.23
C ALA A 31 -1.69 12.50 -3.96
N VAL A 32 -0.84 12.14 -3.00
CA VAL A 32 -1.27 11.59 -1.71
C VAL A 32 -2.00 12.64 -0.87
N ARG A 33 -1.51 13.90 -0.84
CA ARG A 33 -2.19 15.02 -0.18
C ARG A 33 -3.56 15.31 -0.79
N TRP A 34 -3.68 15.23 -2.11
CA TRP A 34 -4.97 15.35 -2.80
C TRP A 34 -5.93 14.22 -2.38
N LEU A 35 -5.43 12.98 -2.31
CA LEU A 35 -6.22 11.79 -1.97
C LEU A 35 -6.83 11.87 -0.55
N VAL A 36 -6.05 12.31 0.43
CA VAL A 36 -6.44 12.32 1.86
C VAL A 36 -7.24 13.55 2.28
N GLY A 37 -7.57 14.45 1.35
CA GLY A 37 -8.17 15.74 1.66
C GLY A 37 -7.07 16.76 2.03
N GLY A 38 -6.88 17.74 1.15
CA GLY A 38 -5.74 18.66 1.17
C GLY A 38 -5.67 19.66 2.33
N ASP A 39 -6.48 19.50 3.39
CA ASP A 39 -6.42 20.37 4.57
C ASP A 39 -5.21 20.08 5.49
N GLY A 40 -4.48 19.00 5.20
CA GLY A 40 -3.22 18.64 5.85
C GLY A 40 -3.36 18.18 7.29
N ARG A 41 -4.59 17.93 7.76
CA ARG A 41 -4.79 17.43 9.13
C ARG A 41 -4.47 15.93 9.21
N PRO A 42 -3.80 15.47 10.28
CA PRO A 42 -3.64 14.05 10.55
C PRO A 42 -4.97 13.32 10.54
N MET A 43 -5.00 12.12 9.95
CA MET A 43 -6.20 11.29 9.83
C MET A 43 -5.87 9.84 10.18
N ARG A 44 -6.92 9.06 10.46
CA ARG A 44 -6.82 7.60 10.53
C ARG A 44 -7.17 7.02 9.16
N VAL A 45 -6.24 6.29 8.55
CA VAL A 45 -6.39 5.75 7.19
C VAL A 45 -6.36 4.22 7.25
N LEU A 46 -7.30 3.58 6.57
CA LEU A 46 -7.25 2.14 6.28
C LEU A 46 -6.75 1.96 4.85
N GLU A 47 -5.58 1.34 4.71
CA GLU A 47 -4.99 0.98 3.42
C GLU A 47 -5.24 -0.50 3.14
N LEU A 48 -5.90 -0.78 2.00
CA LEU A 48 -6.21 -2.12 1.54
C LEU A 48 -5.28 -2.48 0.38
N GLY A 49 -4.58 -3.62 0.49
CA GLY A 49 -3.62 -4.05 -0.51
C GLY A 49 -2.33 -3.23 -0.43
N ALA A 50 -1.77 -3.10 0.78
CA ALA A 50 -0.58 -2.28 1.01
C ALA A 50 0.66 -2.77 0.24
N GLY A 51 0.69 -4.04 -0.14
CA GLY A 51 1.81 -4.71 -0.80
C GLY A 51 3.12 -4.39 -0.07
N THR A 52 4.08 -3.81 -0.80
CA THR A 52 5.39 -3.44 -0.25
C THR A 52 5.41 -2.15 0.59
N GLY A 53 4.25 -1.53 0.85
CA GLY A 53 4.11 -0.40 1.79
C GLY A 53 4.52 0.97 1.24
N LYS A 54 4.68 1.13 -0.08
CA LYS A 54 5.09 2.43 -0.68
C LYS A 54 4.12 3.57 -0.35
N LEU A 55 2.81 3.32 -0.45
CA LEU A 55 1.79 4.31 -0.11
C LEU A 55 1.73 4.51 1.41
N THR A 56 1.79 3.42 2.20
CA THR A 56 1.88 3.46 3.66
C THR A 56 2.98 4.39 4.16
N LYS A 57 4.18 4.30 3.56
CA LYS A 57 5.33 5.15 3.91
C LYS A 57 5.03 6.62 3.66
N THR A 58 4.41 6.94 2.52
CA THR A 58 4.09 8.33 2.15
C THR A 58 2.99 8.89 3.05
N LEU A 59 1.92 8.13 3.31
CA LEU A 59 0.85 8.51 4.23
C LEU A 59 1.36 8.73 5.66
N SER A 60 2.23 7.84 6.15
CA SER A 60 2.82 7.95 7.49
C SER A 60 3.77 9.16 7.57
N GLY A 61 4.55 9.41 6.51
CA GLY A 61 5.42 10.59 6.41
C GLY A 61 4.65 11.92 6.42
N LEU A 62 3.41 11.93 5.94
CA LEU A 62 2.49 13.07 6.03
C LEU A 62 1.83 13.21 7.42
N GLY A 63 2.10 12.30 8.36
CA GLY A 63 1.59 12.34 9.73
C GLY A 63 0.24 11.64 9.94
N HIS A 64 -0.24 10.86 8.96
CA HIS A 64 -1.46 10.06 9.15
C HIS A 64 -1.18 8.80 9.97
N HIS A 65 -2.18 8.37 10.75
CA HIS A 65 -2.17 7.08 11.43
C HIS A 65 -2.73 6.01 10.50
N VAL A 66 -1.86 5.18 9.93
CA VAL A 66 -2.22 4.22 8.88
C VAL A 66 -2.37 2.81 9.46
N ILE A 67 -3.47 2.16 9.15
CA ILE A 67 -3.69 0.73 9.34
C ILE A 67 -3.60 0.10 7.95
N ALA A 68 -2.50 -0.61 7.69
CA ALA A 68 -2.24 -1.27 6.41
C ALA A 68 -2.64 -2.75 6.48
N THR A 69 -3.28 -3.24 5.43
CA THR A 69 -3.69 -4.64 5.31
C THR A 69 -3.33 -5.17 3.94
N ASP A 70 -2.78 -6.39 3.90
CA ASP A 70 -2.54 -7.14 2.68
C ASP A 70 -2.68 -8.64 2.98
N PRO A 71 -3.31 -9.45 2.10
CA PRO A 71 -3.31 -10.90 2.25
C PRO A 71 -1.93 -11.54 2.00
N SER A 72 -1.01 -10.83 1.35
CA SER A 72 0.35 -11.27 1.13
C SER A 72 1.17 -11.29 2.43
N SER A 73 2.09 -12.24 2.51
CA SER A 73 3.09 -12.32 3.59
C SER A 73 4.44 -11.68 3.23
N ALA A 74 4.55 -11.14 2.00
CA ALA A 74 5.78 -10.58 1.43
C ALA A 74 6.28 -9.34 2.16
#